data_AF-A0A971ZF55-F1
#
_entry.id   AF-A0A971ZF55-F1
#
_cell.length_a   1.000
_cell.length_b   1.000
_cell.length_c   1.000
_cell.angle_alpha   90.00
_cell.angle_beta   90.00
_cell.angle_gamma   90.00
#
_symmetry.space_group_name_H-M   'P 1'
#
loop_
_entity.id
_entity.type
_entity.pdbx_description
1 polymer ?
#
loop_
_entity_poly.entity_id
_entity_poly.type
_entity_poly.pdbx_seq_one_letter_code
_entity_poly.pdbx_strand_id
1 'polypeptide(L)'
;QVVGAYLSSAFLLFIIGITGYFDKAVRMIPQGIAAGMIAGILLQFGLRAFEASTVSPLLGCAMILAYLLSRRYLPRYNIVLVALTGFTIAFLMGQTGLAGLSMELARPVFIAPEFDFATFLSFTLPLTLVSLTGQFLPGMTILNLSGYKANAKAIIMITAIASMLVAFTGGITIVLAAITAAICTGKDAHEKPEKRYIAGISNGVFYLVGGLFAGTIVLLFTALPKELITMLAGLALIGAITSNLGIVIEDAMHREASLLTFLATASGMTVLGLGSAFWGIVIGLLAFFIMNRRNDKTKHN
;
A
#
# COMPACT_ATOMS: atom_id res chain seq x y z
N GLN A 1 0.10 28.19 -0.57
CA GLN A 1 -0.80 27.47 -1.51
C GLN A 1 -0.95 25.95 -1.25
N VAL A 2 0.15 25.16 -1.17
CA VAL A 2 0.06 23.68 -1.02
C VAL A 2 -0.72 23.22 0.23
N VAL A 3 -0.54 23.89 1.38
CA VAL A 3 -1.30 23.58 2.60
C VAL A 3 -2.81 23.84 2.42
N GLY A 4 -3.18 24.92 1.72
CA GLY A 4 -4.58 25.17 1.35
C GLY A 4 -5.15 24.04 0.50
N ALA A 5 -4.35 23.51 -0.44
CA ALA A 5 -4.73 22.36 -1.24
C ALA A 5 -4.90 21.06 -0.43
N TYR A 6 -4.03 20.79 0.55
CA TYR A 6 -4.20 19.65 1.47
C TYR A 6 -5.48 19.77 2.32
N LEU A 7 -5.76 20.97 2.85
CA LEU A 7 -7.00 21.25 3.56
C LEU A 7 -8.23 21.04 2.68
N SER A 8 -8.21 21.58 1.46
CA SER A 8 -9.30 21.40 0.50
C SER A 8 -9.46 19.93 0.10
N SER A 9 -8.38 19.18 -0.08
CA SER A 9 -8.43 17.74 -0.40
C SER A 9 -9.04 16.95 0.76
N ALA A 10 -8.58 17.20 1.99
CA ALA A 10 -9.15 16.60 3.19
C ALA A 10 -10.63 16.93 3.35
N PHE A 11 -11.05 18.16 3.01
CA PHE A 11 -12.46 18.56 3.03
C PHE A 11 -13.31 17.82 2.01
N LEU A 12 -12.82 17.66 0.78
CA LEU A 12 -13.50 16.85 -0.23
C LEU A 12 -13.61 15.39 0.21
N LEU A 13 -12.55 14.81 0.78
CA LEU A 13 -12.57 13.45 1.33
C LEU A 13 -13.57 13.32 2.47
N PHE A 14 -13.67 14.31 3.34
CA PHE A 14 -14.66 14.35 4.43
C PHE A 14 -16.09 14.32 3.88
N ILE A 15 -16.40 15.16 2.88
CA ILE A 15 -17.71 15.16 2.19
C ILE A 15 -18.00 13.78 1.59
N ILE A 16 -17.04 13.22 0.85
CA ILE A 16 -17.16 11.89 0.23
C ILE A 16 -17.40 10.81 1.30
N GLY A 17 -16.68 10.89 2.42
CA GLY A 17 -16.87 10.01 3.57
C GLY A 17 -18.29 10.08 4.12
N ILE A 18 -18.81 11.28 4.37
CA ILE A 18 -20.18 11.48 4.91
C ILE A 18 -21.23 10.87 3.97
N THR A 19 -21.08 11.05 2.66
CA THR A 19 -22.07 10.59 1.67
C THR A 19 -22.21 9.06 1.64
N GLY A 20 -21.15 8.32 1.99
CA GLY A 20 -21.16 6.85 1.99
C GLY A 20 -21.15 6.21 0.58
N TYR A 21 -21.14 6.99 -0.49
CA TYR A 21 -21.11 6.45 -1.86
C TYR A 21 -19.86 5.62 -2.15
N PHE A 22 -18.71 6.03 -1.59
CA PHE A 22 -17.48 5.27 -1.70
C PHE A 22 -17.60 3.87 -1.07
N ASP A 23 -18.19 3.77 0.12
CA ASP A 23 -18.42 2.47 0.79
C ASP A 23 -19.28 1.55 -0.08
N LYS A 24 -20.34 2.10 -0.69
CA LYS A 24 -21.19 1.38 -1.62
C LYS A 24 -20.42 0.89 -2.85
N ALA A 25 -19.56 1.73 -3.43
CA ALA A 25 -18.75 1.37 -4.59
C ALA A 25 -17.75 0.25 -4.28
N VAL A 26 -17.05 0.32 -3.14
CA VAL A 26 -16.08 -0.73 -2.74
C VAL A 26 -16.78 -2.08 -2.53
N ARG A 27 -17.97 -2.09 -1.93
CA ARG A 27 -18.75 -3.31 -1.69
C ARG A 27 -19.23 -4.01 -2.96
N MET A 28 -19.27 -3.31 -4.09
CA MET A 28 -19.65 -3.88 -5.38
C MET A 28 -18.52 -4.65 -6.06
N ILE A 29 -17.29 -4.58 -5.55
CA ILE A 29 -16.12 -5.18 -6.21
C ILE A 29 -16.06 -6.68 -5.85
N PRO A 30 -16.15 -7.59 -6.84
CA PRO A 30 -15.95 -9.02 -6.63
C PRO A 30 -14.58 -9.34 -6.01
N GLN A 31 -14.55 -10.37 -5.15
CA GLN A 31 -13.33 -10.73 -4.40
C GLN A 31 -12.13 -11.04 -5.31
N GLY A 32 -12.33 -11.75 -6.44
CA GLY A 32 -11.25 -12.05 -7.38
C GLY A 32 -10.63 -10.81 -8.03
N ILE A 33 -11.46 -9.81 -8.40
CA ILE A 33 -11.00 -8.52 -8.96
C ILE A 33 -10.23 -7.74 -7.90
N ALA A 34 -10.81 -7.66 -6.70
CA ALA A 34 -10.18 -7.06 -5.54
C ALA A 34 -8.79 -7.66 -5.27
N ALA A 35 -8.68 -8.99 -5.23
CA ALA A 35 -7.42 -9.70 -5.02
C ALA A 35 -6.45 -9.51 -6.18
N GLY A 36 -6.95 -9.46 -7.44
CA GLY A 36 -6.16 -9.17 -8.63
C GLY A 36 -5.47 -7.82 -8.53
N MET A 37 -6.21 -6.79 -8.10
CA MET A 37 -5.65 -5.45 -7.92
C MET A 37 -4.53 -5.48 -6.89
N ILE A 38 -4.77 -6.06 -5.70
CA ILE A 38 -3.76 -6.12 -4.64
C ILE A 38 -2.54 -6.92 -5.09
N ALA A 39 -2.73 -8.11 -5.66
CA ALA A 39 -1.65 -8.93 -6.18
C ALA A 39 -0.82 -8.16 -7.23
N GLY A 40 -1.48 -7.40 -8.12
CA GLY A 40 -0.79 -6.59 -9.13
C GLY A 40 0.05 -5.47 -8.55
N ILE A 41 -0.46 -4.75 -7.53
CA ILE A 41 0.31 -3.69 -6.84
C ILE A 41 1.53 -4.31 -6.16
N LEU A 42 1.33 -5.40 -5.43
CA LEU A 42 2.38 -6.04 -4.64
C LEU A 42 3.43 -6.73 -5.53
N LEU A 43 3.02 -7.28 -6.68
CA LEU A 43 3.94 -7.93 -7.63
C LEU A 43 5.05 -6.99 -8.09
N GLN A 44 4.74 -5.70 -8.32
CA GLN A 44 5.75 -4.72 -8.72
C GLN A 44 6.90 -4.62 -7.71
N PHE A 45 6.62 -4.72 -6.40
CA PHE A 45 7.65 -4.75 -5.37
C PHE A 45 8.45 -6.04 -5.40
N GLY A 46 7.79 -7.18 -5.64
CA GLY A 46 8.46 -8.47 -5.81
C GLY A 46 9.42 -8.47 -7.00
N LEU A 47 8.97 -8.01 -8.17
CA LEU A 47 9.81 -7.92 -9.38
C LEU A 47 11.02 -7.01 -9.17
N ARG A 48 10.80 -5.81 -8.60
CA ARG A 48 11.87 -4.85 -8.29
C ARG A 48 12.92 -5.40 -7.32
N ALA A 49 12.54 -6.26 -6.38
CA ALA A 49 13.50 -6.92 -5.49
C ALA A 49 14.45 -7.85 -6.26
N PHE A 50 13.94 -8.63 -7.21
CA PHE A 50 14.79 -9.48 -8.06
C PHE A 50 15.59 -8.66 -9.07
N GLU A 51 15.05 -7.58 -9.62
CA GLU A 51 15.82 -6.63 -10.45
C GLU A 51 17.00 -6.04 -9.65
N ALA A 52 16.75 -5.57 -8.42
CA ALA A 52 17.79 -5.06 -7.52
C ALA A 52 18.86 -6.11 -7.18
N SER A 53 18.48 -7.39 -7.13
CA SER A 53 19.45 -8.49 -6.92
C SER A 53 20.41 -8.66 -8.09
N THR A 54 20.05 -8.25 -9.31
CA THR A 54 20.97 -8.27 -10.47
C THR A 54 22.01 -7.15 -10.39
N VAL A 55 21.63 -6.00 -9.82
CA VAL A 55 22.53 -4.86 -9.57
C VAL A 55 23.53 -5.16 -8.46
N SER A 56 23.08 -5.82 -7.37
CA SER A 56 23.94 -6.23 -6.25
C SER A 56 23.79 -7.73 -5.93
N PRO A 57 24.44 -8.62 -6.71
CA PRO A 57 24.26 -10.08 -6.60
C PRO A 57 24.57 -10.66 -5.23
N LEU A 58 25.68 -10.22 -4.59
CA LEU A 58 26.05 -10.72 -3.27
C LEU A 58 24.99 -10.38 -2.21
N LEU A 59 24.56 -9.12 -2.19
CA LEU A 59 23.53 -8.63 -1.26
C LEU A 59 22.20 -9.36 -1.50
N GLY A 60 21.78 -9.50 -2.77
CA GLY A 60 20.56 -10.19 -3.13
C GLY A 60 20.57 -11.67 -2.77
N CYS A 61 21.63 -12.40 -3.12
CA CYS A 61 21.77 -13.81 -2.75
C CYS A 61 21.76 -13.99 -1.22
N ALA A 62 22.47 -13.14 -0.48
CA ALA A 62 22.51 -13.22 0.99
C ALA A 62 21.12 -12.96 1.60
N MET A 63 20.40 -11.93 1.15
CA MET A 63 19.06 -11.61 1.64
C MET A 63 18.03 -12.68 1.27
N ILE A 64 18.09 -13.25 0.07
CA ILE A 64 17.22 -14.36 -0.36
C ILE A 64 17.50 -15.61 0.46
N LEU A 65 18.77 -15.97 0.67
CA LEU A 65 19.14 -17.12 1.52
C LEU A 65 18.67 -16.91 2.96
N ALA A 66 18.89 -15.72 3.53
CA ALA A 66 18.39 -15.37 4.85
C ALA A 66 16.86 -15.47 4.92
N TYR A 67 16.15 -15.01 3.90
CA TYR A 67 14.70 -15.14 3.81
C TYR A 67 14.25 -16.59 3.81
N LEU A 68 14.85 -17.46 2.98
CA LEU A 68 14.47 -18.87 2.88
C LEU A 68 14.77 -19.64 4.17
N LEU A 69 15.95 -19.47 4.74
CA LEU A 69 16.35 -20.13 5.98
C LEU A 69 15.47 -19.66 7.16
N SER A 70 15.28 -18.37 7.30
CA SER A 70 14.43 -17.83 8.37
C SER A 70 12.96 -18.15 8.17
N ARG A 71 12.43 -18.21 6.93
CA ARG A 71 11.06 -18.67 6.66
C ARG A 71 10.83 -20.09 7.16
N ARG A 72 11.83 -20.96 7.03
CA ARG A 72 11.75 -22.36 7.45
C ARG A 72 11.88 -22.53 8.97
N TYR A 73 12.85 -21.86 9.59
CA TYR A 73 13.20 -22.13 10.99
C TYR A 73 12.65 -21.10 11.98
N LEU A 74 12.53 -19.83 11.58
CA LEU A 74 12.18 -18.70 12.43
C LEU A 74 11.19 -17.75 11.73
N PRO A 75 10.01 -18.23 11.27
CA PRO A 75 9.11 -17.45 10.40
C PRO A 75 8.67 -16.12 11.02
N ARG A 76 8.53 -16.07 12.36
CA ARG A 76 8.19 -14.86 13.11
C ARG A 76 9.24 -13.74 13.02
N TYR A 77 10.51 -14.09 12.82
CA TYR A 77 11.64 -13.14 12.75
C TYR A 77 12.19 -12.97 11.33
N ASN A 78 11.54 -13.55 10.33
CA ASN A 78 12.08 -13.63 8.97
C ASN A 78 12.52 -12.26 8.43
N ILE A 79 11.61 -11.29 8.36
CA ILE A 79 11.91 -9.98 7.77
C ILE A 79 12.97 -9.21 8.58
N VAL A 80 12.99 -9.39 9.91
CA VAL A 80 14.04 -8.81 10.77
C VAL A 80 15.41 -9.40 10.44
N LEU A 81 15.50 -10.73 10.29
CA LEU A 81 16.75 -11.40 9.94
C LEU A 81 17.22 -11.05 8.52
N VAL A 82 16.29 -10.88 7.57
CA VAL A 82 16.59 -10.39 6.22
C VAL A 82 17.15 -8.97 6.26
N ALA A 83 16.52 -8.07 7.02
CA ALA A 83 16.99 -6.69 7.18
C ALA A 83 18.38 -6.62 7.83
N LEU A 84 18.61 -7.38 8.90
CA LEU A 84 19.91 -7.44 9.59
C LEU A 84 21.00 -8.00 8.67
N THR A 85 20.69 -9.05 7.90
CA THR A 85 21.63 -9.62 6.93
C THR A 85 21.97 -8.60 5.85
N GLY A 86 20.95 -7.96 5.26
CA GLY A 86 21.15 -6.94 4.22
C GLY A 86 21.99 -5.77 4.74
N PHE A 87 21.66 -5.25 5.92
CA PHE A 87 22.42 -4.16 6.54
C PHE A 87 23.87 -4.56 6.81
N THR A 88 24.10 -5.75 7.37
CA THR A 88 25.45 -6.24 7.68
C THR A 88 26.30 -6.35 6.41
N ILE A 89 25.76 -6.93 5.34
CA ILE A 89 26.48 -7.06 4.07
C ILE A 89 26.76 -5.68 3.46
N ALA A 90 25.76 -4.79 3.41
CA ALA A 90 25.94 -3.43 2.88
C ALA A 90 27.01 -2.65 3.68
N PHE A 91 27.01 -2.79 5.00
CA PHE A 91 27.99 -2.17 5.89
C PHE A 91 29.40 -2.71 5.64
N LEU A 92 29.57 -4.03 5.56
CA LEU A 92 30.86 -4.67 5.27
C LEU A 92 31.39 -4.32 3.88
N MET A 93 30.50 -4.08 2.91
CA MET A 93 30.87 -3.61 1.58
C MET A 93 31.22 -2.10 1.52
N GLY A 94 31.13 -1.38 2.64
CA GLY A 94 31.39 0.06 2.70
C GLY A 94 30.35 0.89 1.94
N GLN A 95 29.17 0.33 1.67
CA GLN A 95 28.11 0.99 0.90
C GLN A 95 27.16 1.81 1.78
N THR A 96 27.42 1.88 3.09
CA THR A 96 26.59 2.63 4.04
C THR A 96 27.22 3.98 4.38
N GLY A 97 26.52 5.07 4.08
CA GLY A 97 26.92 6.45 4.38
C GLY A 97 26.55 6.89 5.79
N LEU A 98 27.00 6.19 6.84
CA LEU A 98 26.58 6.47 8.22
C LEU A 98 27.24 7.71 8.85
N ALA A 99 28.26 8.28 8.19
CA ALA A 99 28.92 9.49 8.65
C ALA A 99 27.97 10.69 8.50
N GLY A 100 27.65 11.37 9.61
CA GLY A 100 26.75 12.53 9.62
C GLY A 100 25.31 12.24 10.05
N LEU A 101 25.02 11.04 10.57
CA LEU A 101 23.76 10.77 11.26
C LEU A 101 23.64 11.62 12.52
N SER A 102 22.82 12.66 12.47
CA SER A 102 22.35 13.42 13.64
C SER A 102 20.96 12.92 14.05
N MET A 103 20.74 12.81 15.36
CA MET A 103 19.38 12.62 15.88
C MET A 103 18.68 13.97 15.91
N GLU A 104 17.68 14.12 15.05
CA GLU A 104 16.84 15.31 14.98
C GLU A 104 15.39 14.97 15.26
N LEU A 105 14.80 15.74 16.18
CA LEU A 105 13.39 15.66 16.51
C LEU A 105 12.59 16.56 15.57
N ALA A 106 11.56 16.00 14.94
CA ALA A 106 10.63 16.74 14.10
C ALA A 106 9.89 17.79 14.94
N ARG A 107 9.95 19.04 14.50
CA ARG A 107 9.25 20.16 15.13
C ARG A 107 8.13 20.62 14.21
N PRO A 108 6.85 20.58 14.64
CA PRO A 108 5.76 21.09 13.84
C PRO A 108 5.93 22.60 13.68
N VAL A 109 5.94 23.06 12.42
CA VAL A 109 5.97 24.49 12.08
C VAL A 109 4.60 24.85 11.54
N PHE A 110 3.95 25.86 12.12
CA PHE A 110 2.67 26.33 11.62
C PHE A 110 2.84 27.00 10.26
N ILE A 111 2.02 26.59 9.29
CA ILE A 111 1.98 27.12 7.94
C ILE A 111 0.55 27.64 7.69
N ALA A 112 0.42 28.95 7.51
CA ALA A 112 -0.87 29.57 7.21
C ALA A 112 -1.39 29.07 5.84
N PRO A 113 -2.65 28.64 5.74
CA PRO A 113 -3.21 28.17 4.49
C PRO A 113 -3.48 29.34 3.55
N GLU A 114 -3.18 29.14 2.27
CA GLU A 114 -3.58 30.03 1.19
C GLU A 114 -4.35 29.22 0.17
N PHE A 115 -5.52 29.71 -0.19
CA PHE A 115 -6.40 29.07 -1.16
C PHE A 115 -6.28 29.76 -2.51
N ASP A 116 -6.03 28.96 -3.53
CA ASP A 116 -5.93 29.41 -4.91
C ASP A 116 -6.71 28.45 -5.81
N PHE A 117 -7.49 29.01 -6.73
CA PHE A 117 -8.38 28.22 -7.58
C PHE A 117 -7.62 27.40 -8.62
N ALA A 118 -6.51 27.92 -9.15
CA ALA A 118 -5.68 27.17 -10.09
C ALA A 118 -5.03 25.95 -9.40
N THR A 119 -4.55 26.10 -8.17
CA THR A 119 -4.02 25.02 -7.34
C THR A 119 -5.12 24.02 -6.94
N PHE A 120 -6.34 24.49 -6.69
CA PHE A 120 -7.47 23.62 -6.45
C PHE A 120 -7.72 22.66 -7.63
N LEU A 121 -7.80 23.21 -8.85
CA LEU A 121 -8.03 22.40 -10.05
C LEU A 121 -6.84 21.51 -10.43
N SER A 122 -5.62 22.06 -10.38
CA SER A 122 -4.41 21.37 -10.87
C SER A 122 -3.78 20.40 -9.88
N PHE A 123 -4.04 20.55 -8.57
CA PHE A 123 -3.41 19.74 -7.53
C PHE A 123 -4.40 19.12 -6.56
N THR A 124 -5.36 19.89 -6.02
CA THR A 124 -6.30 19.37 -5.00
C THR A 124 -7.20 18.25 -5.56
N LEU A 125 -7.80 18.46 -6.73
CA LEU A 125 -8.68 17.48 -7.35
C LEU A 125 -7.91 16.19 -7.72
N PRO A 126 -6.76 16.25 -8.44
CA PRO A 126 -5.94 15.06 -8.69
C PRO A 126 -5.51 14.34 -7.42
N LEU A 127 -5.02 15.06 -6.40
CA LEU A 127 -4.59 14.47 -5.13
C LEU A 127 -5.74 13.71 -4.44
N THR A 128 -6.93 14.30 -4.43
CA THR A 128 -8.14 13.67 -3.84
C THR A 128 -8.51 12.40 -4.58
N LEU A 129 -8.50 12.43 -5.92
CA LEU A 129 -8.78 11.27 -6.75
C LEU A 129 -7.74 10.17 -6.58
N VAL A 130 -6.44 10.52 -6.56
CA VAL A 130 -5.34 9.57 -6.33
C VAL A 130 -5.43 8.98 -4.91
N SER A 131 -5.82 9.76 -3.91
CA SER A 131 -6.01 9.27 -2.54
C SER A 131 -7.14 8.24 -2.45
N LEU A 132 -8.28 8.52 -3.08
CA LEU A 132 -9.41 7.60 -3.11
C LEU A 132 -9.07 6.31 -3.84
N THR A 133 -8.51 6.44 -5.05
CA THR A 133 -8.32 5.31 -5.96
C THR A 133 -7.05 4.52 -5.68
N GLY A 134 -5.97 5.18 -5.26
CA GLY A 134 -4.67 4.58 -5.03
C GLY A 134 -4.44 4.10 -3.59
N GLN A 135 -5.18 4.62 -2.61
CA GLN A 135 -4.92 4.33 -1.19
C GLN A 135 -6.17 3.83 -0.46
N PHE A 136 -7.25 4.60 -0.41
CA PHE A 136 -8.47 4.16 0.29
C PHE A 136 -9.08 2.91 -0.36
N LEU A 137 -9.15 2.85 -1.69
CA LEU A 137 -9.77 1.74 -2.41
C LEU A 137 -8.99 0.43 -2.21
N PRO A 138 -7.66 0.36 -2.47
CA PRO A 138 -6.86 -0.80 -2.12
C PRO A 138 -6.88 -1.12 -0.62
N GLY A 139 -6.80 -0.10 0.25
CA GLY A 139 -6.81 -0.26 1.70
C GLY A 139 -8.10 -0.87 2.25
N MET A 140 -9.26 -0.46 1.74
CA MET A 140 -10.54 -1.06 2.11
C MET A 140 -10.69 -2.46 1.53
N THR A 141 -10.20 -2.65 0.30
CA THR A 141 -10.24 -3.94 -0.38
C THR A 141 -9.45 -5.00 0.38
N ILE A 142 -8.24 -4.68 0.85
CA ILE A 142 -7.43 -5.64 1.62
C ILE A 142 -8.08 -6.01 2.96
N LEU A 143 -8.73 -5.06 3.65
CA LEU A 143 -9.48 -5.35 4.88
C LEU A 143 -10.63 -6.32 4.60
N ASN A 144 -11.41 -6.07 3.54
CA ASN A 144 -12.52 -6.94 3.13
C ASN A 144 -12.04 -8.35 2.73
N LEU A 145 -10.98 -8.45 1.91
CA LEU A 145 -10.38 -9.73 1.52
C LEU A 145 -9.83 -10.51 2.72
N SER A 146 -9.35 -9.80 3.73
CA SER A 146 -8.87 -10.40 4.98
C SER A 146 -10.01 -10.78 5.94
N GLY A 147 -11.28 -10.56 5.56
CA GLY A 147 -12.46 -10.89 6.36
C GLY A 147 -12.89 -9.82 7.35
N TYR A 148 -12.26 -8.64 7.37
CA TYR A 148 -12.61 -7.53 8.27
C TYR A 148 -13.60 -6.59 7.59
N LYS A 149 -14.85 -6.57 8.08
CA LYS A 149 -15.88 -5.65 7.62
C LYS A 149 -15.67 -4.25 8.22
N ALA A 150 -14.78 -3.48 7.61
CA ALA A 150 -14.48 -2.11 8.02
C ALA A 150 -15.51 -1.12 7.46
N ASN A 151 -15.87 -0.11 8.25
CA ASN A 151 -16.77 0.95 7.83
C ASN A 151 -15.97 2.05 7.09
N ALA A 152 -16.01 2.02 5.74
CA ALA A 152 -15.23 2.95 4.93
C ALA A 152 -15.60 4.42 5.20
N LYS A 153 -16.89 4.70 5.43
CA LYS A 153 -17.39 6.05 5.76
C LYS A 153 -16.71 6.58 7.02
N ALA A 154 -16.70 5.79 8.10
CA ALA A 154 -16.08 6.19 9.36
C ALA A 154 -14.56 6.39 9.21
N ILE A 155 -13.88 5.47 8.53
CA ILE A 155 -12.43 5.57 8.31
C ILE A 155 -12.08 6.84 7.53
N ILE A 156 -12.71 7.07 6.38
CA ILE A 156 -12.44 8.24 5.53
C ILE A 156 -12.72 9.53 6.30
N MET A 157 -13.83 9.61 7.02
CA MET A 157 -14.17 10.80 7.82
C MET A 157 -13.11 11.09 8.89
N ILE A 158 -12.72 10.09 9.69
CA ILE A 158 -11.73 10.27 10.76
C ILE A 158 -10.37 10.66 10.19
N THR A 159 -9.92 9.98 9.13
CA THR A 159 -8.64 10.30 8.49
C THR A 159 -8.67 11.66 7.81
N ALA A 160 -9.81 12.09 7.26
CA ALA A 160 -9.96 13.41 6.68
C ALA A 160 -9.89 14.52 7.75
N ILE A 161 -10.58 14.34 8.88
CA ILE A 161 -10.48 15.28 10.02
C ILE A 161 -9.02 15.36 10.52
N ALA A 162 -8.38 14.20 10.72
CA ALA A 162 -6.98 14.16 11.13
C ALA A 162 -6.08 14.86 10.11
N SER A 163 -6.32 14.67 8.81
CA SER A 163 -5.61 15.35 7.71
C SER A 163 -5.76 16.86 7.78
N MET A 164 -6.95 17.38 8.07
CA MET A 164 -7.17 18.81 8.24
C MET A 164 -6.35 19.39 9.39
N LEU A 165 -6.26 18.66 10.51
CA LEU A 165 -5.49 19.09 11.68
C LEU A 165 -3.98 19.14 11.38
N VAL A 166 -3.44 18.11 10.74
CA VAL A 166 -2.00 18.05 10.43
C VAL A 166 -1.60 18.91 9.23
N ALA A 167 -2.54 19.32 8.37
CA ALA A 167 -2.24 20.16 7.21
C ALA A 167 -1.59 21.49 7.61
N PHE A 168 -2.01 22.07 8.74
CA PHE A 168 -1.42 23.30 9.28
C PHE A 168 0.05 23.17 9.67
N THR A 169 0.57 21.96 9.80
CA THR A 169 2.00 21.69 10.06
C THR A 169 2.71 21.14 8.83
N GLY A 170 2.12 21.28 7.64
CA GLY A 170 2.63 20.72 6.38
C GLY A 170 2.34 19.23 6.20
N GLY A 171 1.50 18.63 7.06
CA GLY A 171 1.10 17.23 6.94
C GLY A 171 0.27 16.98 5.69
N ILE A 172 0.64 15.94 4.94
CA ILE A 172 -0.10 15.49 3.76
C ILE A 172 -1.37 14.72 4.16
N THR A 173 -2.23 14.45 3.17
CA THR A 173 -3.44 13.66 3.35
C THR A 173 -3.16 12.29 3.98
N ILE A 174 -3.82 12.02 5.12
CA ILE A 174 -3.79 10.73 5.81
C ILE A 174 -4.77 9.79 5.12
N VAL A 175 -4.27 8.63 4.72
CA VAL A 175 -4.98 7.61 3.96
C VAL A 175 -4.68 6.22 4.53
N LEU A 176 -5.40 5.20 4.07
CA LEU A 176 -5.07 3.81 4.39
C LEU A 176 -3.78 3.38 3.69
N ALA A 177 -2.79 2.93 4.46
CA ALA A 177 -1.58 2.32 3.92
C ALA A 177 -1.86 0.88 3.47
N ALA A 178 -2.27 0.70 2.22
CA ALA A 178 -2.73 -0.60 1.70
C ALA A 178 -1.67 -1.71 1.81
N ILE A 179 -0.40 -1.39 1.57
CA ILE A 179 0.73 -2.34 1.66
C ILE A 179 0.94 -2.77 3.12
N THR A 180 1.01 -1.80 4.03
CA THR A 180 1.13 -2.06 5.47
C THR A 180 -0.06 -2.86 5.98
N ALA A 181 -1.28 -2.53 5.54
CA ALA A 181 -2.47 -3.27 5.87
C ALA A 181 -2.38 -4.73 5.41
N ALA A 182 -1.89 -5.01 4.20
CA ALA A 182 -1.70 -6.37 3.69
C ALA A 182 -0.72 -7.20 4.54
N ILE A 183 0.32 -6.55 5.09
CA ILE A 183 1.25 -7.19 6.03
C ILE A 183 0.55 -7.44 7.38
N CYS A 184 -0.07 -6.41 7.95
CA CYS A 184 -0.69 -6.48 9.28
C CYS A 184 -1.91 -7.42 9.33
N THR A 185 -2.64 -7.60 8.23
CA THR A 185 -3.77 -8.53 8.17
C THR A 185 -3.37 -9.93 7.72
N GLY A 186 -2.11 -10.14 7.30
CA GLY A 186 -1.59 -11.42 6.87
C GLY A 186 -1.48 -12.46 7.99
N LYS A 187 -1.37 -13.74 7.61
CA LYS A 187 -1.22 -14.86 8.56
C LYS A 187 0.06 -14.77 9.40
N ASP A 188 1.08 -14.08 8.88
CA ASP A 188 2.36 -13.87 9.55
C ASP A 188 2.26 -12.90 10.74
N ALA A 189 1.23 -12.04 10.80
CA ALA A 189 1.05 -11.09 11.91
C ALA A 189 0.55 -11.76 13.20
N HIS A 190 -0.43 -12.66 13.07
CA HIS A 190 -0.94 -13.48 14.16
C HIS A 190 -1.75 -14.65 13.59
N GLU A 191 -1.65 -15.83 14.21
CA GLU A 191 -2.38 -17.04 13.79
C GLU A 191 -3.90 -16.81 13.85
N LYS A 192 -4.40 -16.35 15.01
CA LYS A 192 -5.80 -15.94 15.22
C LYS A 192 -6.12 -14.63 14.49
N PRO A 193 -7.06 -14.59 13.53
CA PRO A 193 -7.44 -13.38 12.81
C PRO A 193 -7.89 -12.25 13.74
N GLU A 194 -8.73 -12.55 14.73
CA GLU A 194 -9.26 -11.59 15.70
C GLU A 194 -8.21 -10.83 16.53
N LYS A 195 -6.95 -11.30 16.56
CA LYS A 195 -5.84 -10.65 17.29
C LYS A 195 -4.90 -9.85 16.39
N ARG A 196 -5.10 -9.86 15.06
CA ARG A 196 -4.21 -9.16 14.12
C ARG A 196 -4.25 -7.64 14.25
N TYR A 197 -5.28 -7.07 14.90
CA TYR A 197 -5.32 -5.63 15.20
C TYR A 197 -4.13 -5.16 16.06
N ILE A 198 -3.51 -6.06 16.85
CA ILE A 198 -2.30 -5.76 17.63
C ILE A 198 -1.15 -5.32 16.72
N ALA A 199 -1.01 -5.93 15.53
CA ALA A 199 -0.01 -5.53 14.55
C ALA A 199 -0.28 -4.11 14.04
N GLY A 200 -1.56 -3.77 13.79
CA GLY A 200 -1.96 -2.42 13.40
C GLY A 200 -1.69 -1.35 14.48
N ILE A 201 -2.02 -1.64 15.74
CA ILE A 201 -1.73 -0.75 16.87
C ILE A 201 -0.22 -0.56 17.04
N SER A 202 0.53 -1.66 17.05
CA SER A 202 1.99 -1.63 17.19
C SER A 202 2.62 -0.81 16.06
N ASN A 203 2.17 -1.03 14.81
CA ASN A 203 2.61 -0.24 13.66
C ASN A 203 2.31 1.25 13.85
N GLY A 204 1.13 1.62 14.32
CA GLY A 204 0.78 3.01 14.63
C GLY A 204 1.71 3.63 15.67
N VAL A 205 1.99 2.93 16.76
CA VAL A 205 2.93 3.40 17.80
C VAL A 205 4.33 3.58 17.23
N PHE A 206 4.86 2.60 16.49
CA PHE A 206 6.18 2.71 15.87
C PHE A 206 6.24 3.80 14.79
N TYR A 207 5.16 4.05 14.06
CA TYR A 207 5.08 5.16 13.11
C TYR A 207 5.06 6.52 13.81
N LEU A 208 4.42 6.64 14.97
CA LEU A 208 4.47 7.87 15.77
C LEU A 208 5.88 8.11 16.32
N VAL A 209 6.53 7.08 16.86
CA VAL A 209 7.94 7.15 17.28
C VAL A 209 8.83 7.52 16.10
N GLY A 210 8.66 6.87 14.95
CA GLY A 210 9.42 7.19 13.74
C GLY A 210 9.15 8.61 13.23
N GLY A 211 7.91 9.07 13.31
CA GLY A 211 7.51 10.44 12.95
C GLY A 211 8.18 11.50 13.81
N LEU A 212 8.38 11.23 15.11
CA LEU A 212 9.17 12.10 15.98
C LEU A 212 10.62 12.25 15.50
N PHE A 213 11.20 11.20 14.91
CA PHE A 213 12.56 11.19 14.37
C PHE A 213 12.60 11.24 12.84
N ALA A 214 11.58 11.81 12.19
CA ALA A 214 11.43 11.73 10.74
C ALA A 214 12.67 12.22 9.97
N GLY A 215 13.33 13.29 10.41
CA GLY A 215 14.59 13.78 9.82
C GLY A 215 15.71 12.74 9.90
N THR A 216 15.90 12.14 11.08
CA THR A 216 16.87 11.07 11.32
C THR A 216 16.58 9.85 10.44
N ILE A 217 15.31 9.46 10.29
CA ILE A 217 14.90 8.33 9.46
C ILE A 217 15.19 8.61 7.98
N VAL A 218 14.91 9.82 7.49
CA VAL A 218 15.24 10.21 6.11
C VAL A 218 16.74 10.09 5.87
N LEU A 219 17.57 10.62 6.77
CA LEU A 219 19.03 10.49 6.67
C LEU A 219 19.48 9.03 6.68
N LEU A 220 18.91 8.20 7.55
CA LEU A 220 19.20 6.78 7.60
C LEU A 220 18.88 6.08 6.27
N PHE A 221 17.70 6.32 5.69
CA PHE A 221 17.34 5.73 4.40
C PHE A 221 18.23 6.24 3.25
N THR A 222 18.69 7.50 3.30
CA THR A 222 19.64 8.02 2.31
C THR A 222 21.04 7.43 2.46
N ALA A 223 21.39 6.96 3.66
CA ALA A 223 22.67 6.31 3.96
C ALA A 223 22.71 4.83 3.55
N LEU A 224 21.56 4.20 3.25
CA LEU A 224 21.48 2.80 2.87
C LEU A 224 21.41 2.63 1.34
N PRO A 225 21.95 1.53 0.78
CA PRO A 225 21.80 1.22 -0.64
C PRO A 225 20.33 1.09 -1.04
N LYS A 226 19.97 1.63 -2.20
CA LYS A 226 18.59 1.56 -2.72
C LYS A 226 18.17 0.11 -2.96
N GLU A 227 19.13 -0.73 -3.35
CA GLU A 227 18.96 -2.15 -3.61
C GLU A 227 18.54 -2.89 -2.33
N LEU A 228 19.15 -2.56 -1.18
CA LEU A 228 18.79 -3.13 0.12
C LEU A 228 17.32 -2.85 0.45
N ILE A 229 16.92 -1.57 0.37
CA ILE A 229 15.56 -1.12 0.70
C ILE A 229 14.54 -1.80 -0.22
N THR A 230 14.85 -1.84 -1.52
CA THR A 230 14.00 -2.44 -2.55
C THR A 230 13.83 -3.95 -2.34
N MET A 231 14.92 -4.66 -2.05
CA MET A 231 14.89 -6.09 -1.76
C MET A 231 14.12 -6.40 -0.48
N LEU A 232 14.35 -5.64 0.58
CA LEU A 232 13.64 -5.81 1.84
C LEU A 232 12.12 -5.62 1.64
N ALA A 233 11.72 -4.58 0.90
CA ALA A 233 10.32 -4.34 0.58
C ALA A 233 9.69 -5.49 -0.21
N GLY A 234 10.33 -5.98 -1.27
CA GLY A 234 9.78 -7.08 -2.08
C GLY A 234 9.72 -8.41 -1.32
N LEU A 235 10.77 -8.78 -0.58
CA LEU A 235 10.81 -10.00 0.23
C LEU A 235 9.77 -9.98 1.35
N ALA A 236 9.53 -8.82 1.97
CA ALA A 236 8.49 -8.64 2.99
C ALA A 236 7.07 -8.84 2.47
N LEU A 237 6.85 -8.69 1.16
CA LEU A 237 5.52 -8.77 0.55
C LEU A 237 5.20 -10.13 -0.07
N ILE A 238 6.15 -11.08 -0.10
CA ILE A 238 5.94 -12.41 -0.69
C ILE A 238 4.68 -13.09 -0.14
N GLY A 239 4.50 -13.12 1.19
CA GLY A 239 3.33 -13.76 1.81
C GLY A 239 2.00 -13.14 1.37
N ALA A 240 1.95 -11.81 1.23
CA ALA A 240 0.77 -11.09 0.77
C ALA A 240 0.51 -11.32 -0.73
N ILE A 241 1.56 -11.37 -1.57
CA ILE A 241 1.47 -11.71 -2.99
C ILE A 241 0.89 -13.12 -3.15
N THR A 242 1.46 -14.12 -2.46
CA THR A 242 1.01 -15.51 -2.52
C THR A 242 -0.45 -15.65 -2.12
N SER A 243 -0.88 -15.01 -1.02
CA SER A 243 -2.26 -15.09 -0.56
C SER A 243 -3.26 -14.50 -1.56
N ASN A 244 -2.94 -13.35 -2.18
CA ASN A 244 -3.85 -12.71 -3.12
C ASN A 244 -3.87 -13.42 -4.47
N LEU A 245 -2.73 -13.92 -4.96
CA LEU A 245 -2.70 -14.76 -6.16
C LEU A 245 -3.53 -16.04 -5.99
N GLY A 246 -3.53 -16.64 -4.80
CA GLY A 246 -4.41 -17.75 -4.47
C GLY A 246 -5.89 -17.43 -4.68
N ILE A 247 -6.35 -16.25 -4.23
CA ILE A 247 -7.73 -15.80 -4.39
C ILE A 247 -8.05 -15.51 -5.87
N VAL A 248 -7.12 -14.92 -6.62
CA VAL A 248 -7.29 -14.64 -8.07
C VAL A 248 -7.61 -15.90 -8.86
N ILE A 249 -6.99 -17.03 -8.51
CA ILE A 249 -7.18 -18.30 -9.21
C ILE A 249 -8.30 -19.17 -8.63
N GLU A 250 -8.83 -18.85 -7.46
CA GLU A 250 -9.81 -19.68 -6.75
C GLU A 250 -11.16 -19.74 -7.47
N ASP A 251 -11.69 -18.59 -7.94
CA ASP A 251 -12.99 -18.53 -8.62
C ASP A 251 -12.89 -18.93 -10.10
N ALA A 252 -13.20 -20.19 -10.40
CA ALA A 252 -13.16 -20.73 -11.76
C ALA A 252 -14.08 -20.00 -12.76
N MET A 253 -15.18 -19.37 -12.31
CA MET A 253 -16.14 -18.70 -13.19
C MET A 253 -15.70 -17.30 -13.60
N HIS A 254 -14.93 -16.61 -12.75
CA HIS A 254 -14.52 -15.21 -12.96
C HIS A 254 -13.00 -15.02 -12.92
N ARG A 255 -12.24 -16.12 -13.06
CA ARG A 255 -10.77 -16.12 -13.04
C ARG A 255 -10.17 -15.18 -14.07
N GLU A 256 -10.72 -15.16 -15.29
CA GLU A 256 -10.21 -14.30 -16.37
C GLU A 256 -10.36 -12.81 -16.04
N ALA A 257 -11.49 -12.38 -15.48
CA ALA A 257 -11.69 -11.00 -15.04
C ALA A 257 -10.68 -10.61 -13.94
N SER A 258 -10.46 -11.52 -13.00
CA SER A 258 -9.49 -11.36 -11.90
C SER A 258 -8.04 -11.29 -12.42
N LEU A 259 -7.70 -12.11 -13.42
CA LEU A 259 -6.40 -12.13 -14.07
C LEU A 259 -6.16 -10.86 -14.90
N LEU A 260 -7.17 -10.38 -15.63
CA LEU A 260 -7.09 -9.12 -16.37
C LEU A 260 -6.85 -7.94 -15.42
N THR A 261 -7.53 -7.90 -14.27
CA THR A 261 -7.23 -6.92 -13.23
C THR A 261 -5.80 -7.03 -12.73
N PHE A 262 -5.35 -8.24 -12.42
CA PHE A 262 -3.98 -8.48 -11.98
C PHE A 262 -2.95 -7.96 -12.98
N LEU A 263 -3.08 -8.33 -14.27
CA LEU A 263 -2.15 -7.90 -15.32
C LEU A 263 -2.19 -6.39 -15.54
N ALA A 264 -3.39 -5.80 -15.59
CA ALA A 264 -3.55 -4.37 -15.75
C ALA A 264 -2.92 -3.61 -14.57
N THR A 265 -3.14 -4.04 -13.34
CA THR A 265 -2.55 -3.40 -12.16
C THR A 265 -1.04 -3.63 -12.08
N ALA A 266 -0.56 -4.83 -12.41
CA ALA A 266 0.87 -5.17 -12.43
C ALA A 266 1.67 -4.36 -13.46
N SER A 267 1.04 -3.99 -14.59
CA SER A 267 1.69 -3.20 -15.66
C SER A 267 2.21 -1.83 -15.22
N GLY A 268 1.71 -1.28 -14.10
CA GLY A 268 2.03 0.08 -13.67
C GLY A 268 1.45 1.18 -14.56
N MET A 269 0.50 0.85 -15.44
CA MET A 269 -0.13 1.83 -16.33
C MET A 269 -0.70 3.04 -15.57
N THR A 270 -0.54 4.23 -16.15
CA THR A 270 -1.14 5.46 -15.63
C THR A 270 -1.80 6.17 -16.81
N VAL A 271 -3.12 6.34 -16.73
CA VAL A 271 -3.93 6.94 -17.80
C VAL A 271 -4.81 8.01 -17.19
N LEU A 272 -4.82 9.21 -17.79
CA LEU A 272 -5.55 10.40 -17.29
C LEU A 272 -5.21 10.76 -15.83
N GLY A 273 -3.96 10.52 -15.40
CA GLY A 273 -3.51 10.80 -14.03
C GLY A 273 -3.99 9.80 -12.98
N LEU A 274 -4.71 8.75 -13.36
CA LEU A 274 -5.13 7.66 -12.47
C LEU A 274 -4.21 6.45 -12.62
N GLY A 275 -3.79 5.88 -11.49
CA GLY A 275 -2.86 4.76 -11.45
C GLY A 275 -3.48 3.41 -11.82
N SER A 276 -2.61 2.41 -11.97
CA SER A 276 -2.97 1.07 -12.46
C SER A 276 -3.94 0.31 -11.55
N ALA A 277 -4.01 0.64 -10.26
CA ALA A 277 -4.97 0.08 -9.33
C ALA A 277 -6.42 0.41 -9.72
N PHE A 278 -6.68 1.68 -10.06
CA PHE A 278 -7.98 2.13 -10.53
C PHE A 278 -8.37 1.45 -11.83
N TRP A 279 -7.48 1.55 -12.84
CA TRP A 279 -7.76 1.01 -14.17
C TRP A 279 -7.87 -0.51 -14.17
N GLY A 280 -7.10 -1.20 -13.33
CA GLY A 280 -7.24 -2.64 -13.16
C GLY A 280 -8.62 -3.06 -12.64
N ILE A 281 -9.18 -2.33 -11.67
CA ILE A 281 -10.56 -2.57 -11.22
C ILE A 281 -11.55 -2.28 -12.35
N VAL A 282 -11.41 -1.15 -13.06
CA VAL A 282 -12.31 -0.79 -14.16
C VAL A 282 -12.31 -1.87 -15.24
N ILE A 283 -11.12 -2.29 -15.71
CA ILE A 283 -10.95 -3.35 -16.71
C ILE A 283 -11.52 -4.68 -16.19
N GLY A 284 -11.24 -5.02 -14.94
CA GLY A 284 -11.77 -6.21 -14.28
C GLY A 284 -13.29 -6.25 -14.23
N LEU A 285 -13.91 -5.16 -13.79
CA LEU A 285 -15.36 -5.05 -13.70
C LEU A 285 -15.99 -5.11 -15.09
N LEU A 286 -15.41 -4.43 -16.08
CA LEU A 286 -15.85 -4.53 -17.47
C LEU A 286 -15.79 -5.98 -17.98
N ALA A 287 -14.66 -6.67 -17.77
CA ALA A 287 -14.52 -8.08 -18.13
C ALA A 287 -15.55 -8.95 -17.40
N PHE A 288 -15.72 -8.76 -16.10
CA PHE A 288 -16.71 -9.45 -15.30
C PHE A 288 -18.13 -9.27 -15.85
N PHE A 289 -18.56 -8.05 -16.14
CA PHE A 289 -19.90 -7.81 -16.69
C PHE A 289 -20.09 -8.35 -18.11
N ILE A 290 -19.08 -8.22 -18.97
CA ILE A 290 -19.13 -8.70 -20.36
C ILE A 290 -19.20 -10.23 -20.39
N MET A 291 -18.37 -10.89 -19.59
CA MET A 291 -18.27 -12.35 -19.57
C MET A 291 -19.43 -13.00 -18.82
N ASN A 292 -19.95 -12.37 -17.77
CA ASN A 292 -21.07 -12.92 -17.00
C ASN A 292 -22.39 -12.89 -17.78
N ARG A 293 -22.58 -11.94 -18.72
CA ARG A 293 -23.76 -11.91 -19.62
C ARG A 293 -23.90 -13.14 -20.51
N ARG A 294 -22.85 -13.95 -20.70
CA ARG A 294 -22.89 -15.18 -21.51
C ARG A 294 -23.39 -16.39 -20.72
N ASN A 295 -23.16 -16.44 -19.40
CA ASN A 295 -23.53 -17.57 -18.55
C ASN A 295 -25.00 -17.58 -18.10
N ASP A 296 -25.68 -16.44 -18.10
CA ASP A 296 -27.14 -16.41 -17.88
C ASP A 296 -27.93 -16.94 -19.10
N LYS A 297 -27.38 -16.82 -20.31
CA LYS A 297 -28.03 -17.34 -21.53
C LYS A 297 -27.93 -18.87 -21.68
N THR A 298 -26.92 -19.51 -21.10
CA THR A 298 -26.77 -20.97 -21.12
C THR A 298 -27.56 -21.68 -20.01
N LYS A 299 -28.15 -20.95 -19.06
CA LYS A 299 -29.06 -21.50 -18.04
C LYS A 299 -30.54 -21.41 -18.43
N HIS A 300 -30.87 -20.89 -19.61
CA HIS A 300 -32.25 -20.72 -20.10
C HIS A 300 -32.52 -21.41 -21.45
N ASN A 301 -31.61 -22.29 -21.88
CA ASN A 301 -31.81 -23.27 -22.95
C ASN A 301 -31.58 -24.67 -22.39
#